data_AF-A0A1H9DG91-F1
#
_entry.id   AF-A0A1H9DG91-F1
#
_cell.length_a   1.000
_cell.length_b   1.000
_cell.length_c   1.000
_cell.angle_alpha   90.00
_cell.angle_beta   90.00
_cell.angle_gamma   90.00
#
_symmetry.space_group_name_H-M   'P 1'
#
loop_
_entity.id
_entity.type
_entity.pdbx_description
1 polymer ?
#
loop_
_entity_poly.entity_id
_entity_poly.type
_entity_poly.pdbx_seq_one_letter_code
_entity_poly.pdbx_strand_id
1 'polypeptide(L)'
;MDPVETVRTRLLRELAGTGTGAGAAPEAAEALAGSLAPDATWPDVDYAHRADGSDFPPLDHLPRTLALALSPSPEHRAAALNALEAWYRADPRSGNWWYNEIGVPCLVGDILLALADRLGSRQRARWGRWLADRAGPVEMTGQNLVWAQGIVLRRGLLLGDGELTASAVRRMSAVLRTTDGEGIQEDFSFHQHGPQLYSGGYGASLTADLSLWIHAVHGTPWAFGAREVGLFTDFLLDGQQWAVHGDGFDFTAMGREITRAEAHRAGGALRTVIRRLSAAGAPRLEELAAFDARLAAVRAGGSPAGAAGPVGCRAYPRSDYLVHRRPAWSVSVRMSSTRTVPTESLNGENLRGRHLGDGVAAIRVGGGSEDGYRAVLPLWDWARLPGVTAEQCPDPAALSPRPDGERGASPDTGVWSDGRHGIAVMRLAGTDRFTDGWKAWFCFDDLFVALGTGITAPSAGHRVLTTVDQRLAEGPPVVASHPDGPRWVHHGRTGYVPLSGHGSLCSRVEHRTGSWADVTATGSPERLSAWVFHIGFDHGPRPDGAAYACLVLPGADRASTAERARTPGVTVLSNTPGRQSVRCDRSGVTLTAHRGADGPVLAPG
;
A
#
# COMPACT_ATOMS: atom_id res chain seq x y z
N MET A 1 -34.23 -21.06 2.56
CA MET A 1 -34.16 -19.59 2.72
C MET A 1 -34.03 -19.01 1.33
N ASP A 2 -34.74 -17.94 0.99
CA ASP A 2 -34.59 -17.28 -0.30
C ASP A 2 -33.14 -16.79 -0.46
N PRO A 3 -32.40 -17.20 -1.52
CA PRO A 3 -31.04 -16.74 -1.75
C PRO A 3 -30.92 -15.21 -1.82
N VAL A 4 -31.88 -14.51 -2.44
CA VAL A 4 -31.84 -13.04 -2.54
C VAL A 4 -31.89 -12.41 -1.15
N GLU A 5 -32.86 -12.82 -0.32
CA GLU A 5 -33.00 -12.34 1.05
C GLU A 5 -31.77 -12.66 1.92
N THR A 6 -31.18 -13.84 1.72
CA THR A 6 -29.97 -14.28 2.43
C THR A 6 -28.81 -13.32 2.17
N VAL A 7 -28.54 -13.04 0.89
CA VAL A 7 -27.45 -12.13 0.48
C VAL A 7 -27.74 -10.72 0.98
N ARG A 8 -28.96 -10.20 0.75
CA ARG A 8 -29.37 -8.86 1.19
C ARG A 8 -29.17 -8.69 2.69
N THR A 9 -29.65 -9.64 3.49
CA THR A 9 -29.55 -9.58 4.96
C THR A 9 -28.08 -9.54 5.42
N ARG A 10 -27.18 -10.31 4.79
CA ARG A 10 -25.76 -10.28 5.13
C ARG A 10 -25.11 -8.95 4.76
N LEU A 11 -25.41 -8.41 3.58
CA LEU A 11 -24.91 -7.10 3.17
C LEU A 11 -25.34 -5.99 4.15
N LEU A 12 -26.63 -5.96 4.53
CA LEU A 12 -27.14 -4.98 5.49
C LEU A 12 -26.49 -5.10 6.87
N ARG A 13 -26.20 -6.34 7.33
CA ARG A 13 -25.44 -6.54 8.59
C ARG A 13 -24.02 -6.01 8.49
N GLU A 14 -23.34 -6.24 7.37
CA GLU A 14 -21.99 -5.72 7.16
C GLU A 14 -22.01 -4.19 7.13
N LEU A 15 -22.96 -3.56 6.42
CA LEU A 15 -23.12 -2.10 6.37
C LEU A 15 -23.43 -1.48 7.75
N ALA A 16 -24.25 -2.16 8.57
CA ALA A 16 -24.54 -1.73 9.94
C ALA A 16 -23.33 -1.88 10.89
N GLY A 17 -22.45 -2.85 10.63
CA GLY A 17 -21.31 -3.18 11.49
C GLY A 17 -20.01 -2.46 11.15
N THR A 18 -19.88 -1.82 9.98
CA THR A 18 -18.61 -1.26 9.50
C THR A 18 -18.14 0.02 10.17
N GLY A 19 -18.91 0.65 11.06
CA GLY A 19 -18.48 1.87 11.75
C GLY A 19 -18.11 3.03 10.80
N THR A 20 -18.47 2.93 9.52
CA THR A 20 -18.18 3.88 8.42
C THR A 20 -19.02 5.15 8.52
N GLY A 21 -19.42 5.56 9.74
CA GLY A 21 -20.43 6.60 9.94
C GLY A 21 -21.85 6.23 9.48
N ALA A 22 -22.03 5.14 8.71
CA ALA A 22 -23.32 4.67 8.20
C ALA A 22 -24.14 3.87 9.24
N GLY A 23 -23.49 3.29 10.23
CA GLY A 23 -24.15 2.79 11.45
C GLY A 23 -24.25 3.93 12.47
N ALA A 24 -24.98 5.00 12.15
CA ALA A 24 -25.20 6.09 13.09
C ALA A 24 -25.83 5.53 14.38
N ALA A 25 -25.26 5.88 15.53
CA ALA A 25 -25.98 5.74 16.80
C ALA A 25 -27.34 6.44 16.65
N PRO A 26 -28.42 5.99 17.33
CA PRO A 26 -29.76 6.59 17.17
C PRO A 26 -29.77 8.12 17.24
N GLU A 27 -28.93 8.71 18.10
CA GLU A 27 -28.73 10.15 18.25
C GLU A 27 -28.20 10.85 16.99
N ALA A 28 -27.33 10.19 16.22
CA ALA A 28 -26.81 10.73 14.97
C ALA A 28 -27.82 10.63 13.82
N ALA A 29 -28.67 9.59 13.78
CA ALA A 29 -29.75 9.50 12.79
C ALA A 29 -30.83 10.57 13.01
N GLU A 30 -31.20 10.83 14.27
CA GLU A 30 -32.15 11.88 14.64
C GLU A 30 -31.63 13.27 14.23
N ALA A 31 -30.36 13.58 14.52
CA ALA A 31 -29.73 14.83 14.11
C ALA A 31 -29.69 15.01 12.59
N LEU A 32 -29.43 13.93 11.84
CA LEU A 32 -29.46 13.95 10.38
C LEU A 32 -30.88 14.19 9.83
N ALA A 33 -31.89 13.56 10.42
CA ALA A 33 -33.28 13.75 10.03
C ALA A 33 -33.77 15.18 10.35
N GLY A 34 -33.40 15.72 11.53
CA GLY A 34 -33.78 17.07 11.95
C GLY A 34 -33.09 18.20 11.19
N SER A 35 -31.95 17.93 10.53
CA SER A 35 -31.22 18.90 9.70
C SER A 35 -31.60 18.84 8.21
N LEU A 36 -32.52 17.96 7.83
CA LEU A 36 -32.98 17.82 6.45
C LEU A 36 -33.90 19.00 6.08
N ALA A 37 -33.58 19.70 4.99
CA ALA A 37 -34.40 20.80 4.49
C ALA A 37 -35.73 20.29 3.87
N PRO A 38 -36.73 21.17 3.67
CA PRO A 38 -38.01 20.79 3.08
C PRO A 38 -37.94 20.16 1.67
N ASP A 39 -36.88 20.42 0.92
CA ASP A 39 -36.62 19.82 -0.40
C ASP A 39 -35.93 18.45 -0.32
N ALA A 40 -35.71 17.95 0.90
CA ALA A 40 -35.01 16.73 1.26
C ALA A 40 -33.50 16.74 0.93
N THR A 41 -32.87 17.91 0.95
CA THR A 41 -31.40 18.07 0.89
C THR A 41 -30.83 18.53 2.24
N TRP A 42 -29.51 18.41 2.40
CA TRP A 42 -28.78 19.00 3.51
C TRP A 42 -28.12 20.32 3.09
N PRO A 43 -28.44 21.47 3.72
CA PRO A 43 -27.95 22.79 3.31
C PRO A 43 -26.44 22.98 3.36
N ASP A 44 -25.73 22.18 4.15
CA ASP A 44 -24.27 22.23 4.29
C ASP A 44 -23.52 21.44 3.21
N VAL A 45 -24.23 20.72 2.34
CA VAL A 45 -23.63 19.98 1.22
C VAL A 45 -23.58 20.86 -0.03
N ASP A 46 -22.41 21.01 -0.63
CA ASP A 46 -22.24 21.75 -1.89
C ASP A 46 -22.62 20.91 -3.12
N TYR A 47 -23.90 20.89 -3.47
CA TYR A 47 -24.41 20.20 -4.66
C TYR A 47 -24.02 20.87 -6.00
N ALA A 48 -23.48 22.09 -5.98
CA ALA A 48 -23.08 22.82 -7.19
C ALA A 48 -21.63 22.52 -7.60
N HIS A 49 -20.85 21.87 -6.74
CA HIS A 49 -19.48 21.48 -7.03
C HIS A 49 -19.36 20.57 -8.26
N ARG A 50 -18.42 20.87 -9.17
CA ARG A 50 -18.19 20.13 -10.42
C ARG A 50 -16.69 19.89 -10.72
N ALA A 51 -15.78 20.01 -9.74
CA ALA A 51 -14.36 19.95 -10.03
C ALA A 51 -13.88 18.56 -10.51
N ASP A 52 -12.78 18.59 -11.24
CA ASP A 52 -11.95 17.43 -11.57
C ASP A 52 -11.01 17.15 -10.39
N GLY A 53 -11.07 15.95 -9.78
CA GLY A 53 -10.12 15.61 -8.71
C GLY A 53 -10.54 14.47 -7.78
N SER A 54 -9.87 14.43 -6.63
CA SER A 54 -10.08 13.47 -5.53
C SER A 54 -11.15 13.90 -4.51
N ASP A 55 -11.78 15.07 -4.71
CA ASP A 55 -12.86 15.56 -3.86
C ASP A 55 -14.16 15.64 -4.66
N PHE A 56 -15.26 15.24 -4.02
CA PHE A 56 -16.61 15.34 -4.58
C PHE A 56 -17.60 15.60 -3.44
N PRO A 57 -17.66 16.84 -2.93
CA PRO A 57 -18.50 17.22 -1.79
C PRO A 57 -19.98 16.80 -1.88
N PRO A 58 -20.64 16.80 -3.06
CA PRO A 58 -22.00 16.28 -3.17
C PRO A 58 -22.16 14.88 -2.58
N LEU A 59 -21.13 14.03 -2.65
CA LEU A 59 -21.18 12.65 -2.15
C LEU A 59 -21.65 12.54 -0.71
N ASP A 60 -21.38 13.54 0.15
CA ASP A 60 -21.75 13.55 1.58
C ASP A 60 -23.25 13.34 1.82
N HIS A 61 -24.10 13.67 0.85
CA HIS A 61 -25.52 13.39 0.89
C HIS A 61 -25.83 11.89 1.05
N LEU A 62 -25.10 11.01 0.35
CA LEU A 62 -25.43 9.60 0.26
C LEU A 62 -25.09 8.79 1.54
N PRO A 63 -23.92 8.97 2.20
CA PRO A 63 -23.66 8.36 3.50
C PRO A 63 -24.68 8.75 4.56
N ARG A 64 -25.13 10.02 4.58
CA ARG A 64 -26.20 10.49 5.49
C ARG A 64 -27.53 9.81 5.20
N THR A 65 -27.89 9.71 3.93
CA THR A 65 -29.09 8.98 3.48
C THR A 65 -29.02 7.49 3.84
N LEU A 66 -27.85 6.85 3.71
CA LEU A 66 -27.65 5.46 4.11
C LEU A 66 -27.81 5.27 5.61
N ALA A 67 -27.28 6.18 6.43
CA ALA A 67 -27.47 6.13 7.88
C ALA A 67 -28.95 6.17 8.29
N LEU A 68 -29.74 7.05 7.64
CA LEU A 68 -31.19 7.09 7.83
C LEU A 68 -31.87 5.81 7.34
N ALA A 69 -31.43 5.24 6.22
CA ALA A 69 -32.00 4.03 5.64
C ALA A 69 -31.77 2.76 6.49
N LEU A 70 -30.63 2.69 7.18
CA LEU A 70 -30.27 1.62 8.10
C LEU A 70 -30.88 1.78 9.50
N SER A 71 -31.43 2.96 9.83
CA SER A 71 -32.11 3.21 11.09
C SER A 71 -33.36 2.33 11.25
N PRO A 72 -33.66 1.81 12.45
CA PRO A 72 -34.89 1.05 12.67
C PRO A 72 -36.17 1.90 12.65
N SER A 73 -36.08 3.23 12.74
CA SER A 73 -37.25 4.13 12.76
C SER A 73 -37.94 4.21 11.39
N PRO A 74 -39.26 3.98 11.31
CA PRO A 74 -40.03 4.21 10.08
C PRO A 74 -39.95 5.65 9.57
N GLU A 75 -39.85 6.63 10.45
CA GLU A 75 -39.73 8.07 10.12
C GLU A 75 -38.37 8.35 9.45
N HIS A 76 -37.26 7.89 10.05
CA HIS A 76 -35.93 8.02 9.46
C HIS A 76 -35.83 7.36 8.09
N ARG A 77 -36.39 6.15 7.96
CA ARG A 77 -36.41 5.43 6.67
C ARG A 77 -37.28 6.14 5.62
N ALA A 78 -38.29 6.90 6.03
CA ALA A 78 -39.09 7.74 5.12
C ALA A 78 -38.30 8.98 4.68
N ALA A 79 -37.60 9.63 5.62
CA ALA A 79 -36.68 10.72 5.33
C ALA A 79 -35.56 10.27 4.36
N ALA A 80 -35.00 9.08 4.56
CA ALA A 80 -34.01 8.48 3.65
C ALA A 80 -34.55 8.33 2.22
N LEU A 81 -35.80 7.86 2.08
CA LEU A 81 -36.42 7.75 0.76
C LEU A 81 -36.58 9.13 0.09
N ASN A 82 -37.01 10.14 0.85
CA ASN A 82 -37.14 11.50 0.33
C ASN A 82 -35.78 12.09 -0.08
N ALA A 83 -34.75 11.89 0.74
CA ALA A 83 -33.39 12.31 0.44
C ALA A 83 -32.84 11.62 -0.81
N LEU A 84 -33.05 10.31 -0.96
CA LEU A 84 -32.66 9.57 -2.17
C LEU A 84 -33.37 10.11 -3.42
N GLU A 85 -34.64 10.48 -3.33
CA GLU A 85 -35.35 11.12 -4.44
C GLU A 85 -34.84 12.56 -4.70
N ALA A 86 -34.39 13.29 -3.68
CA ALA A 86 -33.75 14.59 -3.85
C ALA A 86 -32.41 14.45 -4.60
N TRP A 87 -31.58 13.45 -4.25
CA TRP A 87 -30.39 13.10 -5.01
C TRP A 87 -30.69 12.82 -6.48
N TYR A 88 -31.73 12.02 -6.75
CA TYR A 88 -32.16 11.70 -8.11
C TYR A 88 -32.50 12.97 -8.91
N ARG A 89 -33.20 13.94 -8.28
CA ARG A 89 -33.57 15.21 -8.92
C ARG A 89 -32.37 16.13 -9.16
N ALA A 90 -31.43 16.16 -8.23
CA ALA A 90 -30.26 17.03 -8.31
C ALA A 90 -29.21 16.55 -9.32
N ASP A 91 -29.10 15.23 -9.52
CA ASP A 91 -28.12 14.55 -10.39
C ASP A 91 -26.70 15.19 -10.42
N PRO A 92 -26.05 15.36 -9.25
CA PRO A 92 -24.71 15.94 -9.22
C PRO A 92 -23.70 15.01 -9.93
N ARG A 93 -22.73 15.62 -10.60
CA ARG A 93 -21.68 14.93 -11.37
C ARG A 93 -20.30 15.46 -11.00
N SER A 94 -19.35 14.54 -10.92
CA SER A 94 -17.92 14.86 -10.78
C SER A 94 -17.25 14.87 -12.14
N GLY A 95 -16.18 15.64 -12.29
CA GLY A 95 -15.26 15.48 -13.42
C GLY A 95 -14.47 14.17 -13.37
N ASN A 96 -14.30 13.58 -12.18
CA ASN A 96 -13.72 12.27 -12.01
C ASN A 96 -14.78 11.17 -12.22
N TRP A 97 -14.59 10.38 -13.28
CA TRP A 97 -15.49 9.29 -13.69
C TRP A 97 -15.82 8.31 -12.56
N TRP A 98 -14.86 8.05 -11.66
CA TRP A 98 -15.01 7.07 -10.59
C TRP A 98 -16.20 7.40 -9.68
N TYR A 99 -16.43 8.67 -9.33
CA TYR A 99 -17.60 9.02 -8.52
C TYR A 99 -18.91 8.72 -9.26
N ASN A 100 -18.95 9.02 -10.55
CA ASN A 100 -20.16 8.92 -11.36
C ASN A 100 -20.55 7.46 -11.63
N GLU A 101 -19.56 6.61 -11.88
CA GLU A 101 -19.74 5.23 -12.35
C GLU A 101 -19.59 4.19 -11.23
N ILE A 102 -18.86 4.53 -10.15
CA ILE A 102 -18.55 3.62 -9.05
C ILE A 102 -19.08 4.13 -7.71
N GLY A 103 -18.53 5.25 -7.21
CA GLY A 103 -18.78 5.71 -5.84
C GLY A 103 -20.26 5.97 -5.54
N VAL A 104 -20.91 6.79 -6.37
CA VAL A 104 -22.33 7.15 -6.23
C VAL A 104 -23.25 5.95 -6.44
N PRO A 105 -23.15 5.16 -7.53
CA PRO A 105 -24.02 4.00 -7.74
C PRO A 105 -23.88 2.90 -6.68
N CYS A 106 -22.68 2.71 -6.10
CA CYS A 106 -22.49 1.79 -4.97
C CYS A 106 -23.36 2.19 -3.77
N LEU A 107 -23.24 3.45 -3.31
CA LEU A 107 -24.00 3.96 -2.17
C LEU A 107 -25.51 3.98 -2.43
N VAL A 108 -25.92 4.40 -3.63
CA VAL A 108 -27.35 4.35 -4.01
C VAL A 108 -27.87 2.92 -4.00
N GLY A 109 -27.10 1.96 -4.51
CA GLY A 109 -27.47 0.55 -4.45
C GLY A 109 -27.62 0.03 -3.02
N ASP A 110 -26.73 0.41 -2.10
CA ASP A 110 -26.83 0.05 -0.67
C ASP A 110 -28.08 0.62 -0.01
N ILE A 111 -28.39 1.91 -0.26
CA ILE A 111 -29.61 2.56 0.23
C ILE A 111 -30.86 1.86 -0.30
N LEU A 112 -30.88 1.52 -1.59
CA LEU A 112 -32.02 0.84 -2.24
C LEU A 112 -32.27 -0.55 -1.65
N LEU A 113 -31.22 -1.28 -1.28
CA LEU A 113 -31.36 -2.57 -0.59
C LEU A 113 -31.86 -2.41 0.84
N ALA A 114 -31.42 -1.37 1.56
CA ALA A 114 -31.88 -1.07 2.92
C ALA A 114 -33.35 -0.62 2.97
N LEU A 115 -33.84 0.00 1.90
CA LEU A 115 -35.23 0.44 1.75
C LEU A 115 -36.09 -0.53 0.93
N ALA A 116 -35.59 -1.73 0.61
CA ALA A 116 -36.23 -2.62 -0.35
C ALA A 116 -37.68 -2.98 0.02
N ASP A 117 -38.01 -3.20 1.28
CA ASP A 117 -39.37 -3.44 1.79
C ASP A 117 -40.32 -2.24 1.59
N ARG A 118 -39.80 -1.02 1.38
CA ARG A 118 -40.58 0.21 1.17
C ARG A 118 -40.76 0.60 -0.29
N LEU A 119 -40.11 -0.09 -1.23
CA LEU A 119 -40.15 0.23 -2.65
C LEU A 119 -41.23 -0.57 -3.39
N GLY A 120 -42.10 0.09 -4.13
CA GLY A 120 -43.00 -0.57 -5.08
C GLY A 120 -42.25 -1.11 -6.30
N SER A 121 -42.87 -2.03 -7.06
CA SER A 121 -42.26 -2.62 -8.27
C SER A 121 -41.82 -1.58 -9.31
N ARG A 122 -42.61 -0.51 -9.48
CA ARG A 122 -42.27 0.62 -10.38
C ARG A 122 -41.02 1.37 -9.92
N GLN A 123 -40.86 1.62 -8.61
CA GLN A 123 -39.68 2.29 -8.06
C GLN A 123 -38.44 1.43 -8.21
N ARG A 124 -38.53 0.12 -7.88
CA ARG A 124 -37.43 -0.83 -8.09
C ARG A 124 -36.99 -0.87 -9.55
N ALA A 125 -37.94 -0.92 -10.49
CA ALA A 125 -37.62 -0.92 -11.92
C ALA A 125 -36.97 0.40 -12.38
N ARG A 126 -37.42 1.55 -11.90
CA ARG A 126 -36.82 2.86 -12.23
C ARG A 126 -35.39 2.96 -11.71
N TRP A 127 -35.18 2.64 -10.44
CA TRP A 127 -33.86 2.66 -9.82
C TRP A 127 -32.92 1.58 -10.39
N GLY A 128 -33.45 0.41 -10.72
CA GLY A 128 -32.70 -0.63 -11.43
C GLY A 128 -32.26 -0.19 -12.83
N ARG A 129 -33.03 0.63 -13.55
CA ARG A 129 -32.56 1.27 -14.79
C ARG A 129 -31.50 2.32 -14.50
N TRP A 130 -31.74 3.21 -13.53
CA TRP A 130 -30.77 4.24 -13.14
C TRP A 130 -29.41 3.65 -12.78
N LEU A 131 -29.35 2.53 -12.04
CA LEU A 131 -28.08 1.85 -11.72
C LEU A 131 -27.38 1.31 -12.98
N ALA A 132 -28.12 0.81 -13.96
CA ALA A 132 -27.55 0.34 -15.21
C ALA A 132 -27.01 1.50 -16.06
N ASP A 133 -27.73 2.63 -16.09
CA ASP A 133 -27.39 3.81 -16.88
C ASP A 133 -26.15 4.56 -16.33
N ARG A 134 -25.65 4.18 -15.15
CA ARG A 134 -24.42 4.72 -14.56
C ARG A 134 -23.15 4.01 -15.02
N ALA A 135 -23.27 2.83 -15.65
CA ALA A 135 -22.11 2.13 -16.17
C ALA A 135 -21.47 2.96 -17.30
N GLY A 136 -20.17 3.21 -17.22
CA GLY A 136 -19.42 3.85 -18.28
C GLY A 136 -19.25 2.95 -19.51
N PRO A 137 -18.74 3.53 -20.62
CA PRO A 137 -18.56 2.82 -21.88
C PRO A 137 -17.32 1.90 -21.89
N VAL A 138 -16.42 2.05 -20.91
CA VAL A 138 -15.16 1.32 -20.83
C VAL A 138 -15.34 0.07 -19.97
N GLU A 139 -14.95 -1.08 -20.51
CA GLU A 139 -14.89 -2.33 -19.75
C GLU A 139 -13.79 -2.24 -18.69
N MET A 140 -14.19 -2.45 -17.43
CA MET A 140 -13.30 -2.31 -16.27
C MET A 140 -12.49 -3.58 -16.01
N THR A 141 -11.33 -3.43 -15.36
CA THR A 141 -10.40 -4.51 -14.96
C THR A 141 -10.13 -4.45 -13.46
N GLY A 142 -9.52 -5.51 -12.91
CA GLY A 142 -9.02 -5.54 -11.53
C GLY A 142 -10.06 -5.08 -10.51
N GLN A 143 -9.69 -4.13 -9.67
CA GLN A 143 -10.58 -3.60 -8.64
C GLN A 143 -11.78 -2.83 -9.19
N ASN A 144 -11.59 -2.11 -10.31
CA ASN A 144 -12.68 -1.37 -10.94
C ASN A 144 -13.77 -2.31 -11.46
N LEU A 145 -13.41 -3.51 -11.94
CA LEU A 145 -14.38 -4.54 -12.31
C LEU A 145 -15.19 -4.98 -11.10
N VAL A 146 -14.53 -5.27 -9.96
CA VAL A 146 -15.21 -5.73 -8.75
C VAL A 146 -16.23 -4.70 -8.28
N TRP A 147 -15.88 -3.41 -8.28
CA TRP A 147 -16.83 -2.35 -7.97
C TRP A 147 -18.01 -2.27 -8.95
N ALA A 148 -17.73 -2.26 -10.25
CA ALA A 148 -18.76 -2.23 -11.28
C ALA A 148 -19.73 -3.41 -11.14
N GLN A 149 -19.22 -4.61 -10.88
CA GLN A 149 -20.05 -5.80 -10.70
C GLN A 149 -20.76 -5.83 -9.35
N GLY A 150 -20.21 -5.20 -8.31
CA GLY A 150 -20.93 -4.95 -7.07
C GLY A 150 -22.19 -4.10 -7.27
N ILE A 151 -22.18 -3.17 -8.21
CA ILE A 151 -23.38 -2.38 -8.59
C ILE A 151 -24.40 -3.26 -9.33
N VAL A 152 -23.93 -4.06 -10.29
CA VAL A 152 -24.78 -5.02 -11.03
C VAL A 152 -25.43 -6.03 -10.09
N LEU A 153 -24.69 -6.53 -9.10
CA LEU A 153 -25.21 -7.45 -8.08
C LEU A 153 -26.32 -6.79 -7.25
N ARG A 154 -26.10 -5.57 -6.75
CA ARG A 154 -27.13 -4.81 -6.01
C ARG A 154 -28.38 -4.60 -6.85
N ARG A 155 -28.23 -4.30 -8.13
CA ARG A 155 -29.33 -4.21 -9.10
C ARG A 155 -30.07 -5.55 -9.24
N GLY A 156 -29.36 -6.67 -9.35
CA GLY A 156 -29.95 -8.01 -9.37
C GLY A 156 -30.79 -8.30 -8.13
N LEU A 157 -30.23 -8.05 -6.94
CA LEU A 157 -30.95 -8.23 -5.68
C LEU A 157 -32.18 -7.31 -5.56
N LEU A 158 -32.08 -6.05 -5.99
CA LEU A 158 -33.19 -5.10 -5.96
C LEU A 158 -34.38 -5.55 -6.83
N LEU A 159 -34.08 -6.17 -7.98
CA LEU A 159 -35.07 -6.61 -8.95
C LEU A 159 -35.54 -8.07 -8.72
N GLY A 160 -34.87 -8.83 -7.85
CA GLY A 160 -35.08 -10.27 -7.72
C GLY A 160 -34.58 -11.06 -8.94
N ASP A 161 -33.60 -10.52 -9.67
CA ASP A 161 -33.04 -11.11 -10.89
C ASP A 161 -31.83 -12.00 -10.53
N GLY A 162 -32.09 -13.31 -10.44
CA GLY A 162 -31.07 -14.31 -10.08
C GLY A 162 -30.00 -14.52 -11.16
N GLU A 163 -30.32 -14.33 -12.44
CA GLU A 163 -29.35 -14.46 -13.53
C GLU A 163 -28.40 -13.27 -13.57
N LEU A 164 -28.92 -12.06 -13.35
CA LEU A 164 -28.10 -10.86 -13.22
C LEU A 164 -27.17 -10.96 -12.00
N THR A 165 -27.69 -11.46 -10.88
CA THR A 165 -26.91 -11.73 -9.67
C THR A 165 -25.80 -12.75 -9.94
N ALA A 166 -26.13 -13.87 -10.59
CA ALA A 166 -25.16 -14.89 -10.97
C ALA A 166 -24.07 -14.34 -11.91
N SER A 167 -24.46 -13.53 -12.89
CA SER A 167 -23.55 -12.92 -13.85
C SER A 167 -22.53 -12.01 -13.18
N ALA A 168 -23.00 -11.14 -12.28
CA ALA A 168 -22.13 -10.26 -11.51
C ALA A 168 -21.12 -11.05 -10.66
N VAL A 169 -21.56 -12.10 -9.96
CA VAL A 169 -20.66 -12.94 -9.15
C VAL A 169 -19.64 -13.67 -10.03
N ARG A 170 -20.05 -14.26 -11.15
CA ARG A 170 -19.12 -14.92 -12.09
C ARG A 170 -18.04 -13.95 -12.58
N ARG A 171 -18.41 -12.71 -12.90
CA ARG A 171 -17.46 -11.70 -13.36
C ARG A 171 -16.50 -11.26 -12.24
N MET A 172 -16.97 -11.06 -11.01
CA MET A 172 -16.09 -10.79 -9.86
C MET A 172 -15.13 -11.95 -9.59
N SER A 173 -15.64 -13.19 -9.62
CA SER A 173 -14.85 -14.39 -9.43
C SER A 173 -13.76 -14.56 -10.49
N ALA A 174 -13.99 -14.11 -11.72
CA ALA A 174 -12.99 -14.17 -12.80
C ALA A 174 -11.76 -13.29 -12.57
N VAL A 175 -11.80 -12.34 -11.62
CA VAL A 175 -10.64 -11.54 -11.20
C VAL A 175 -9.70 -12.37 -10.31
N LEU A 176 -10.19 -13.43 -9.66
CA LEU A 176 -9.40 -14.34 -8.84
C LEU A 176 -8.63 -15.34 -9.69
N ARG A 177 -7.68 -14.80 -10.45
CA ARG A 177 -6.72 -15.53 -11.28
C ARG A 177 -5.39 -14.80 -11.28
N THR A 178 -4.32 -15.54 -11.54
CA THR A 178 -3.03 -14.92 -11.85
C THR A 178 -3.03 -14.37 -13.27
N THR A 179 -2.25 -13.31 -13.50
CA THR A 179 -2.17 -12.60 -14.77
C THR A 179 -0.78 -11.97 -14.96
N ASP A 180 -0.47 -11.57 -16.19
CA ASP A 180 0.74 -10.84 -16.56
C ASP A 180 0.49 -9.32 -16.77
N GLY A 181 -0.78 -8.89 -16.75
CA GLY A 181 -1.23 -7.50 -16.73
C GLY A 181 -1.71 -7.04 -15.34
N GLU A 182 -2.68 -6.13 -15.28
CA GLU A 182 -3.28 -5.69 -14.01
C GLU A 182 -3.99 -6.84 -13.27
N GLY A 183 -3.79 -6.91 -11.96
CA GLY A 183 -4.37 -7.93 -11.08
C GLY A 183 -3.32 -8.68 -10.26
N ILE A 184 -3.70 -9.86 -9.79
CA ILE A 184 -2.84 -10.74 -9.00
C ILE A 184 -1.79 -11.35 -9.93
N GLN A 185 -0.52 -11.15 -9.62
CA GLN A 185 0.59 -11.71 -10.38
C GLN A 185 0.86 -13.16 -9.97
N GLU A 186 1.61 -13.90 -10.78
CA GLU A 186 1.99 -15.30 -10.47
C GLU A 186 2.78 -15.43 -9.15
N ASP A 187 3.53 -14.40 -8.75
CA ASP A 187 4.25 -14.34 -7.48
C ASP A 187 3.40 -13.82 -6.31
N PHE A 188 2.08 -13.65 -6.52
CA PHE A 188 1.09 -13.08 -5.59
C PHE A 188 1.32 -11.62 -5.19
N SER A 189 2.18 -10.88 -5.90
CA SER A 189 2.11 -9.42 -5.88
C SER A 189 0.87 -8.92 -6.63
N PHE A 190 0.53 -7.63 -6.50
CA PHE A 190 -0.66 -7.07 -7.13
C PHE A 190 -0.31 -5.83 -7.95
N HIS A 191 -0.81 -5.78 -9.19
CA HIS A 191 -0.60 -4.68 -10.12
C HIS A 191 -1.89 -3.94 -10.44
N GLN A 192 -1.82 -2.62 -10.55
CA GLN A 192 -2.91 -1.76 -11.06
C GLN A 192 -2.31 -0.50 -11.68
N HIS A 193 -2.97 0.07 -12.68
CA HIS A 193 -2.50 1.17 -13.53
C HIS A 193 -1.25 0.75 -14.33
N GLY A 194 -1.39 -0.39 -15.01
CA GLY A 194 -0.27 -1.09 -15.63
C GLY A 194 0.54 -1.90 -14.59
N PRO A 195 1.82 -2.21 -14.87
CA PRO A 195 2.64 -3.05 -14.01
C PRO A 195 3.26 -2.28 -12.82
N GLN A 196 2.43 -1.57 -12.06
CA GLN A 196 2.81 -0.88 -10.82
C GLN A 196 2.44 -1.74 -9.61
N LEU A 197 3.36 -1.98 -8.67
CA LEU A 197 3.01 -2.63 -7.40
C LEU A 197 2.01 -1.77 -6.62
N TYR A 198 0.87 -2.37 -6.27
CA TYR A 198 -0.23 -1.66 -5.65
C TYR A 198 -0.94 -2.51 -4.56
N SER A 199 -0.21 -3.40 -3.89
CA SER A 199 -0.77 -4.30 -2.88
C SER A 199 -1.49 -3.57 -1.74
N GLY A 200 -0.95 -2.44 -1.27
CA GLY A 200 -1.49 -1.68 -0.14
C GLY A 200 -2.51 -0.59 -0.48
N GLY A 201 -2.85 -0.41 -1.75
CA GLY A 201 -3.93 0.49 -2.20
C GLY A 201 -5.01 -0.28 -2.94
N TYR A 202 -5.05 -0.25 -4.29
CA TYR A 202 -6.04 -1.04 -5.05
C TYR A 202 -6.08 -2.53 -4.69
N GLY A 203 -4.93 -3.15 -4.38
CA GLY A 203 -4.89 -4.54 -3.92
C GLY A 203 -5.57 -4.73 -2.56
N ALA A 204 -5.46 -3.74 -1.67
CA ALA A 204 -6.13 -3.74 -0.37
C ALA A 204 -7.65 -3.51 -0.54
N SER A 205 -8.06 -2.60 -1.42
CA SER A 205 -9.48 -2.42 -1.80
C SER A 205 -10.08 -3.70 -2.38
N LEU A 206 -9.36 -4.36 -3.31
CA LEU A 206 -9.77 -5.64 -3.88
C LEU A 206 -9.89 -6.74 -2.84
N THR A 207 -8.96 -6.79 -1.90
CA THR A 207 -9.02 -7.72 -0.78
C THR A 207 -10.24 -7.46 0.09
N ALA A 208 -10.51 -6.20 0.45
CA ALA A 208 -11.66 -5.84 1.26
C ALA A 208 -12.98 -6.22 0.58
N ASP A 209 -13.14 -5.88 -0.69
CA ASP A 209 -14.40 -6.04 -1.41
C ASP A 209 -14.67 -7.49 -1.84
N LEU A 210 -13.67 -8.23 -2.33
CA LEU A 210 -13.88 -9.63 -2.66
C LEU A 210 -14.21 -10.46 -1.42
N SER A 211 -13.61 -10.16 -0.27
CA SER A 211 -13.98 -10.83 0.99
C SER A 211 -15.45 -10.61 1.37
N LEU A 212 -15.99 -9.40 1.13
CA LEU A 212 -17.39 -9.09 1.34
C LEU A 212 -18.26 -9.96 0.45
N TRP A 213 -17.97 -10.00 -0.85
CA TRP A 213 -18.77 -10.75 -1.81
C TRP A 213 -18.71 -12.25 -1.57
N ILE A 214 -17.52 -12.81 -1.34
CA ILE A 214 -17.33 -14.22 -0.96
C ILE A 214 -18.21 -14.58 0.23
N HIS A 215 -18.21 -13.76 1.28
CA HIS A 215 -19.03 -14.00 2.47
C HIS A 215 -20.54 -13.82 2.21
N ALA A 216 -20.92 -12.75 1.50
CA ALA A 216 -22.31 -12.40 1.26
C ALA A 216 -23.05 -13.50 0.50
N VAL A 217 -22.43 -14.07 -0.54
CA VAL A 217 -23.03 -15.13 -1.37
C VAL A 217 -22.74 -16.56 -0.89
N HIS A 218 -21.97 -16.74 0.18
CA HIS A 218 -21.58 -18.06 0.69
C HIS A 218 -22.79 -18.95 1.02
N GLY A 219 -22.78 -20.21 0.56
CA GLY A 219 -23.90 -21.15 0.79
C GLY A 219 -25.19 -20.82 0.01
N THR A 220 -25.12 -19.92 -0.97
CA THR A 220 -26.18 -19.68 -1.96
C THR A 220 -25.81 -20.31 -3.31
N PRO A 221 -26.73 -20.44 -4.28
CA PRO A 221 -26.42 -20.92 -5.63
C PRO A 221 -25.39 -20.07 -6.39
N TRP A 222 -25.09 -18.86 -5.92
CA TRP A 222 -24.13 -17.95 -6.53
C TRP A 222 -22.76 -17.94 -5.82
N ALA A 223 -22.50 -18.87 -4.90
CA ALA A 223 -21.24 -18.89 -4.16
C ALA A 223 -20.01 -18.93 -5.08
N PHE A 224 -18.92 -18.27 -4.66
CA PHE A 224 -17.62 -18.37 -5.32
C PHE A 224 -17.13 -19.83 -5.25
N GLY A 225 -16.41 -20.26 -6.29
CA GLY A 225 -15.86 -21.61 -6.34
C GLY A 225 -14.70 -21.81 -5.35
N ALA A 226 -14.48 -23.06 -4.95
CA ALA A 226 -13.42 -23.42 -3.99
C ALA A 226 -12.02 -23.05 -4.51
N ARG A 227 -11.81 -23.12 -5.82
CA ARG A 227 -10.54 -22.74 -6.46
C ARG A 227 -10.27 -21.24 -6.30
N GLU A 228 -11.27 -20.41 -6.54
CA GLU A 228 -11.15 -18.96 -6.45
C GLU A 228 -10.97 -18.51 -5.00
N VAL A 229 -11.70 -19.10 -4.05
CA VAL A 229 -11.49 -18.86 -2.61
C VAL A 229 -10.11 -19.31 -2.16
N GLY A 230 -9.60 -20.43 -2.68
CA GLY A 230 -8.23 -20.88 -2.46
C GLY A 230 -7.19 -19.87 -2.96
N LEU A 231 -7.29 -19.44 -4.21
CA LEU A 231 -6.39 -18.45 -4.79
C LEU A 231 -6.43 -17.11 -4.05
N PHE A 232 -7.62 -16.69 -3.60
CA PHE A 232 -7.75 -15.47 -2.80
C PHE A 232 -7.09 -15.61 -1.42
N THR A 233 -7.17 -16.80 -0.82
CA THR A 233 -6.50 -17.12 0.45
C THR A 233 -4.99 -17.10 0.28
N ASP A 234 -4.47 -17.68 -0.80
CA ASP A 234 -3.05 -17.62 -1.14
C ASP A 234 -2.63 -16.16 -1.37
N PHE A 235 -3.35 -15.39 -2.20
CA PHE A 235 -3.06 -13.97 -2.39
C PHE A 235 -3.00 -13.18 -1.07
N LEU A 236 -3.88 -13.47 -0.11
CA LEU A 236 -3.88 -12.82 1.20
C LEU A 236 -2.65 -13.20 2.05
N LEU A 237 -2.35 -14.50 2.19
CA LEU A 237 -1.31 -15.01 3.09
C LEU A 237 0.10 -14.93 2.48
N ASP A 238 0.18 -15.12 1.17
CA ASP A 238 1.41 -15.20 0.39
C ASP A 238 1.75 -13.89 -0.33
N GLY A 239 0.75 -13.08 -0.66
CA GLY A 239 0.95 -11.72 -1.17
C GLY A 239 0.84 -10.67 -0.07
N GLN A 240 -0.40 -10.32 0.28
CA GLN A 240 -0.72 -9.15 1.08
C GLN A 240 -0.07 -9.15 2.47
N GLN A 241 -0.12 -10.27 3.18
CA GLN A 241 0.42 -10.40 4.54
C GLN A 241 1.90 -10.03 4.63
N TRP A 242 2.70 -10.33 3.60
CA TRP A 242 4.12 -10.05 3.55
C TRP A 242 4.39 -8.55 3.41
N ALA A 243 3.53 -7.81 2.72
CA ALA A 243 3.60 -6.35 2.63
C ALA A 243 3.10 -5.62 3.89
N VAL A 244 2.55 -6.31 4.90
CA VAL A 244 1.99 -5.68 6.12
C VAL A 244 2.96 -5.71 7.30
N HIS A 245 3.39 -4.55 7.80
CA HIS A 245 4.14 -4.43 9.06
C HIS A 245 3.30 -3.71 10.13
N GLY A 246 3.31 -4.25 11.35
CA GLY A 246 2.37 -3.80 12.38
C GLY A 246 0.92 -4.01 11.91
N ASP A 247 0.16 -2.92 11.85
CA ASP A 247 -1.23 -2.86 11.40
C ASP A 247 -1.41 -2.21 10.03
N GLY A 248 -0.38 -2.08 9.21
CA GLY A 248 -0.49 -1.38 7.93
C GLY A 248 0.50 -1.83 6.87
N PHE A 249 0.22 -1.43 5.64
CA PHE A 249 1.04 -1.80 4.49
C PHE A 249 2.37 -1.06 4.46
N ASP A 250 3.33 -1.66 3.79
CA ASP A 250 4.53 -1.00 3.31
C ASP A 250 4.13 0.20 2.44
N PHE A 251 4.57 1.39 2.84
CA PHE A 251 4.27 2.63 2.15
C PHE A 251 4.66 2.60 0.66
N THR A 252 5.68 1.82 0.28
CA THR A 252 6.12 1.68 -1.12
C THR A 252 5.17 0.86 -2.00
N ALA A 253 4.22 0.14 -1.39
CA ALA A 253 3.23 -0.68 -2.07
C ALA A 253 1.82 -0.04 -2.12
N MET A 254 1.68 1.21 -1.67
CA MET A 254 0.40 1.91 -1.56
C MET A 254 0.06 2.76 -2.80
N GLY A 255 0.92 2.79 -3.82
CA GLY A 255 0.75 3.70 -4.95
C GLY A 255 0.68 5.16 -4.50
N ARG A 256 -0.14 5.97 -5.16
CA ARG A 256 -0.34 7.38 -4.76
C ARG A 256 -1.01 7.55 -3.39
N GLU A 257 -1.64 6.50 -2.88
CA GLU A 257 -2.34 6.53 -1.58
C GLU A 257 -1.38 6.68 -0.39
N ILE A 258 -0.06 6.58 -0.63
CA ILE A 258 0.99 6.91 0.34
C ILE A 258 0.82 8.32 0.93
N THR A 259 0.17 9.25 0.23
CA THR A 259 -0.06 10.61 0.71
C THR A 259 -1.40 10.82 1.40
N ARG A 260 -2.14 9.74 1.73
CA ARG A 260 -3.40 9.80 2.48
C ARG A 260 -3.13 9.44 3.94
N ALA A 261 -3.24 10.43 4.84
CA ALA A 261 -2.93 10.26 6.26
C ALA A 261 -3.57 9.01 6.91
N GLU A 262 -4.84 8.74 6.58
CA GLU A 262 -5.60 7.63 7.16
C GLU A 262 -5.36 6.27 6.47
N ALA A 263 -4.76 6.23 5.27
CA ALA A 263 -4.61 4.99 4.50
C ALA A 263 -3.55 4.03 5.07
N HIS A 264 -2.69 4.52 5.97
CA HIS A 264 -1.57 3.74 6.49
C HIS A 264 -1.97 2.69 7.54
N ARG A 265 -3.23 2.65 7.97
CA ARG A 265 -3.75 1.68 8.95
C ARG A 265 -4.75 0.74 8.29
N ALA A 266 -4.33 -0.50 8.06
CA ALA A 266 -5.13 -1.54 7.39
C ALA A 266 -5.59 -2.67 8.33
N GLY A 267 -5.15 -2.69 9.59
CA GLY A 267 -5.37 -3.81 10.50
C GLY A 267 -6.84 -4.14 10.71
N GLY A 268 -7.71 -3.14 10.94
CA GLY A 268 -9.15 -3.37 11.10
C GLY A 268 -9.81 -3.97 9.86
N ALA A 269 -9.46 -3.48 8.67
CA ALA A 269 -9.96 -3.99 7.39
C ALA A 269 -9.50 -5.43 7.15
N LEU A 270 -8.21 -5.73 7.36
CA LEU A 270 -7.64 -7.07 7.19
C LEU A 270 -8.25 -8.09 8.16
N ARG A 271 -8.48 -7.72 9.43
CA ARG A 271 -9.19 -8.59 10.38
C ARG A 271 -10.62 -8.89 9.93
N THR A 272 -11.29 -7.91 9.33
CA THR A 272 -12.63 -8.09 8.75
C THR A 272 -12.60 -9.06 7.55
N VAL A 273 -11.61 -8.93 6.67
CA VAL A 273 -11.36 -9.88 5.57
C VAL A 273 -11.18 -11.30 6.10
N ILE A 274 -10.30 -11.47 7.09
CA ILE A 274 -10.00 -12.77 7.70
C ILE A 274 -11.27 -13.39 8.31
N ARG A 275 -12.03 -12.63 9.10
CA ARG A 275 -13.31 -13.09 9.67
C ARG A 275 -14.27 -13.59 8.58
N ARG A 276 -14.40 -12.84 7.48
CA ARG A 276 -15.29 -13.18 6.36
C ARG A 276 -14.86 -14.48 5.68
N LEU A 277 -13.56 -14.67 5.45
CA LEU A 277 -13.01 -15.90 4.87
C LEU A 277 -13.16 -17.09 5.80
N SER A 278 -12.86 -16.93 7.09
CA SER A 278 -13.06 -17.98 8.08
C SER A 278 -14.53 -18.41 8.17
N ALA A 279 -15.46 -17.45 8.15
CA ALA A 279 -16.90 -17.73 8.14
C ALA A 279 -17.39 -18.39 6.83
N ALA A 280 -16.66 -18.23 5.73
CA ALA A 280 -16.93 -18.88 4.45
C ALA A 280 -16.21 -20.23 4.29
N GLY A 281 -15.47 -20.71 5.31
CA GLY A 281 -14.75 -21.98 5.27
C GLY A 281 -13.56 -21.97 4.31
N ALA A 282 -12.87 -20.83 4.18
CA ALA A 282 -11.65 -20.73 3.37
C ALA A 282 -10.57 -21.73 3.84
N PRO A 283 -9.65 -22.18 2.95
CA PRO A 283 -8.53 -23.02 3.35
C PRO A 283 -7.55 -22.27 4.28
N ARG A 284 -6.54 -22.98 4.82
CA ARG A 284 -5.45 -22.39 5.62
C ARG A 284 -5.93 -21.58 6.84
N LEU A 285 -7.01 -22.03 7.49
CA LEU A 285 -7.63 -21.35 8.64
C LEU A 285 -6.66 -21.08 9.80
N GLU A 286 -5.69 -21.95 10.03
CA GLU A 286 -4.68 -21.76 11.07
C GLU A 286 -3.78 -20.56 10.80
N GLU A 287 -3.33 -20.38 9.54
CA GLU A 287 -2.53 -19.23 9.13
C GLU A 287 -3.34 -17.94 9.14
N LEU A 288 -4.61 -18.00 8.69
CA LEU A 288 -5.55 -16.88 8.80
C LEU A 288 -5.76 -16.46 10.26
N ALA A 289 -5.93 -17.42 11.17
CA ALA A 289 -6.08 -17.16 12.60
C ALA A 289 -4.81 -16.55 13.22
N ALA A 290 -3.63 -17.04 12.82
CA ALA A 290 -2.35 -16.45 13.23
C ALA A 290 -2.20 -14.99 12.74
N PHE A 291 -2.66 -14.71 11.52
CA PHE A 291 -2.67 -13.34 11.01
C PHE A 291 -3.63 -12.43 11.79
N ASP A 292 -4.85 -12.87 12.08
CA ASP A 292 -5.81 -12.09 12.88
C ASP A 292 -5.28 -11.83 14.29
N ALA A 293 -4.73 -12.85 14.95
CA ALA A 293 -4.16 -12.73 16.29
C ALA A 293 -3.02 -11.72 16.34
N ARG A 294 -2.15 -11.69 15.31
CA ARG A 294 -1.09 -10.70 15.18
C ARG A 294 -1.67 -9.29 15.07
N LEU A 295 -2.63 -9.06 14.18
CA LEU A 295 -3.27 -7.75 14.01
C LEU A 295 -4.02 -7.30 15.28
N ALA A 296 -4.65 -8.24 15.99
CA ALA A 296 -5.31 -7.98 17.27
C ALA A 296 -4.32 -7.55 18.36
N ALA A 297 -3.16 -8.20 18.46
CA ALA A 297 -2.12 -7.85 19.40
C ALA A 297 -1.58 -6.42 19.17
N VAL A 298 -1.33 -6.05 17.91
CA VAL A 298 -0.90 -4.69 17.55
C VAL A 298 -1.96 -3.66 17.96
N ARG A 299 -3.24 -3.93 17.68
CA ARG A 299 -4.35 -3.05 18.07
C ARG A 299 -4.48 -2.89 19.58
N ALA A 300 -4.15 -3.92 20.35
CA ALA A 300 -4.14 -3.86 21.82
C ALA A 300 -2.93 -3.12 22.40
N GLY A 301 -2.04 -2.56 21.57
CA GLY A 301 -0.80 -1.91 22.00
C GLY A 301 0.28 -2.89 22.47
N GLY A 302 0.05 -4.20 22.27
CA GLY A 302 0.99 -5.25 22.63
C GLY A 302 2.07 -5.45 21.57
N SER A 303 3.22 -5.98 21.99
CA SER A 303 4.15 -6.59 21.06
C SER A 303 3.56 -7.94 20.61
N PRO A 304 3.54 -8.28 19.31
CA PRO A 304 3.12 -9.60 18.85
C PRO A 304 4.14 -10.70 19.21
N ALA A 305 4.90 -10.54 20.28
CA ALA A 305 5.87 -11.49 20.80
C ALA A 305 5.14 -12.80 21.18
N GLY A 306 5.05 -13.71 20.20
CA GLY A 306 4.34 -14.99 20.31
C GLY A 306 3.36 -15.28 19.17
N ALA A 307 2.89 -14.28 18.42
CA ALA A 307 2.05 -14.49 17.23
C ALA A 307 2.94 -14.68 15.99
N ALA A 308 2.94 -15.87 15.40
CA ALA A 308 3.77 -16.25 14.26
C ALA A 308 3.41 -15.44 13.00
N GLY A 309 4.02 -14.26 12.85
CA GLY A 309 4.06 -13.56 11.56
C GLY A 309 5.01 -14.26 10.58
N PRO A 310 4.96 -13.91 9.29
CA PRO A 310 5.89 -14.47 8.30
C PRO A 310 7.34 -14.15 8.71
N VAL A 311 8.16 -15.20 8.78
CA VAL A 311 9.61 -15.14 9.00
C VAL A 311 10.29 -15.74 7.78
N GLY A 312 11.23 -15.01 7.19
CA GLY A 312 11.91 -15.46 5.98
C GLY A 312 12.22 -14.30 5.04
N CYS A 313 12.44 -14.64 3.77
CA CYS A 313 12.61 -13.68 2.70
C CYS A 313 11.72 -14.09 1.52
N ARG A 314 11.09 -13.12 0.89
CA ARG A 314 10.14 -13.34 -0.20
C ARG A 314 10.43 -12.36 -1.33
N ALA A 315 10.59 -12.93 -2.52
CA ALA A 315 10.86 -12.19 -3.74
C ALA A 315 9.61 -12.13 -4.63
N TYR A 316 9.34 -10.94 -5.15
CA TYR A 316 8.26 -10.66 -6.10
C TYR A 316 8.86 -10.13 -7.41
N PRO A 317 9.41 -11.02 -8.26
CA PRO A 317 10.11 -10.62 -9.49
C PRO A 317 9.20 -9.93 -10.51
N ARG A 318 7.87 -10.17 -10.50
CA ARG A 318 6.94 -9.42 -11.35
C ARG A 318 6.82 -7.96 -10.93
N SER A 319 7.16 -7.66 -9.68
CA SER A 319 7.01 -6.36 -9.05
C SER A 319 8.31 -5.66 -8.70
N ASP A 320 9.48 -6.20 -9.04
CA ASP A 320 10.79 -5.65 -8.62
C ASP A 320 10.81 -5.33 -7.10
N TYR A 321 10.26 -6.25 -6.29
CA TYR A 321 10.01 -6.04 -4.86
C TYR A 321 10.51 -7.23 -4.03
N LEU A 322 11.21 -6.94 -2.93
CA LEU A 322 11.70 -7.94 -1.97
C LEU A 322 11.18 -7.59 -0.58
N VAL A 323 10.74 -8.60 0.18
CA VAL A 323 10.44 -8.45 1.61
C VAL A 323 11.25 -9.45 2.39
N HIS A 324 11.96 -8.98 3.41
CA HIS A 324 12.69 -9.80 4.35
C HIS A 324 12.21 -9.53 5.77
N ARG A 325 11.80 -10.58 6.48
CA ARG A 325 11.15 -10.47 7.78
C ARG A 325 11.80 -11.37 8.82
N ARG A 326 11.92 -10.82 10.02
CA ARG A 326 12.36 -11.48 11.24
C ARG A 326 11.40 -11.14 12.38
N PRO A 327 11.40 -11.88 13.48
CA PRO A 327 10.45 -11.65 14.57
C PRO A 327 10.41 -10.21 15.10
N ALA A 328 11.54 -9.49 15.08
CA ALA A 328 11.66 -8.15 15.64
C ALA A 328 11.79 -7.02 14.60
N TRP A 329 11.93 -7.35 13.31
CA TRP A 329 12.18 -6.35 12.27
C TRP A 329 11.88 -6.88 10.87
N SER A 330 11.76 -5.97 9.91
CA SER A 330 11.71 -6.31 8.50
C SER A 330 12.40 -5.25 7.65
N VAL A 331 12.92 -5.64 6.51
CA VAL A 331 13.30 -4.71 5.44
C VAL A 331 12.53 -5.09 4.18
N SER A 332 12.01 -4.09 3.50
CA SER A 332 11.48 -4.26 2.14
C SER A 332 12.28 -3.40 1.18
N VAL A 333 12.44 -3.86 -0.06
CA VAL A 333 13.16 -3.15 -1.12
C VAL A 333 12.23 -3.01 -2.32
N ARG A 334 11.85 -1.77 -2.65
CA ARG A 334 11.04 -1.41 -3.82
C ARG A 334 11.92 -0.79 -4.89
N MET A 335 11.90 -1.39 -6.08
CA MET A 335 12.62 -0.91 -7.25
C MET A 335 11.66 -0.76 -8.43
N SER A 336 12.19 -0.28 -9.55
CA SER A 336 11.52 -0.22 -10.83
C SER A 336 12.48 -0.65 -11.93
N SER A 337 11.90 -1.12 -13.03
CA SER A 337 12.63 -1.58 -14.21
C SER A 337 11.85 -1.25 -15.47
N THR A 338 12.39 -1.59 -16.64
CA THR A 338 11.62 -1.51 -17.90
C THR A 338 10.39 -2.43 -17.92
N ARG A 339 10.19 -3.28 -16.91
CA ARG A 339 9.01 -4.14 -16.75
C ARG A 339 7.92 -3.52 -15.87
N THR A 340 8.27 -2.58 -14.99
CA THR A 340 7.38 -2.05 -13.96
C THR A 340 7.28 -0.53 -14.02
N VAL A 341 6.18 -0.01 -13.50
CA VAL A 341 5.96 1.44 -13.35
C VAL A 341 6.35 1.83 -11.90
N PRO A 342 7.11 2.92 -11.70
CA PRO A 342 7.36 3.51 -10.38
C PRO A 342 6.05 4.09 -9.81
N THR A 343 6.06 4.68 -8.62
CA THR A 343 4.82 5.18 -8.02
C THR A 343 4.26 6.38 -8.78
N GLU A 344 3.04 6.23 -9.31
CA GLU A 344 2.29 7.27 -10.03
C GLU A 344 1.95 8.53 -9.22
N SER A 345 1.48 9.56 -9.93
CA SER A 345 0.97 10.80 -9.36
C SER A 345 -0.26 11.28 -10.12
N LEU A 346 -1.43 10.87 -9.64
CA LEU A 346 -2.72 11.17 -10.26
C LEU A 346 -3.62 11.95 -9.31
N ASN A 347 -4.55 12.72 -9.87
CA ASN A 347 -5.60 13.44 -9.14
C ASN A 347 -5.08 14.36 -8.02
N GLY A 348 -3.87 14.90 -8.18
CA GLY A 348 -3.24 15.78 -7.19
C GLY A 348 -2.61 15.04 -6.00
N GLU A 349 -2.48 13.71 -6.05
CA GLU A 349 -1.87 12.89 -5.00
C GLU A 349 -0.40 12.55 -5.34
N ASN A 350 0.42 12.30 -4.31
CA ASN A 350 1.85 11.90 -4.45
C ASN A 350 2.74 12.92 -5.20
N LEU A 351 2.60 14.21 -4.92
CA LEU A 351 3.26 15.31 -5.65
C LEU A 351 4.80 15.36 -5.54
N ARG A 352 5.41 14.52 -4.69
CA ARG A 352 6.86 14.48 -4.41
C ARG A 352 7.51 13.11 -4.61
N GLY A 353 6.76 12.12 -5.08
CA GLY A 353 7.13 10.70 -5.09
C GLY A 353 8.16 10.24 -6.11
N ARG A 354 8.98 11.13 -6.70
CA ARG A 354 9.90 10.82 -7.82
C ARG A 354 10.73 9.55 -7.62
N HIS A 355 11.27 9.35 -6.42
CA HIS A 355 12.23 8.28 -6.13
C HIS A 355 11.63 7.05 -5.47
N LEU A 356 10.30 6.94 -5.35
CA LEU A 356 9.66 5.80 -4.67
C LEU A 356 9.93 4.45 -5.36
N GLY A 357 10.27 4.46 -6.65
CA GLY A 357 10.68 3.28 -7.42
C GLY A 357 12.20 3.14 -7.62
N ASP A 358 13.03 3.96 -6.96
CA ASP A 358 14.48 4.03 -7.24
C ASP A 358 15.34 3.30 -6.19
N GLY A 359 14.83 2.16 -5.68
CA GLY A 359 15.55 1.35 -4.70
C GLY A 359 15.30 1.80 -3.27
N VAL A 360 14.03 2.02 -2.91
CA VAL A 360 13.65 2.36 -1.53
C VAL A 360 13.76 1.12 -0.66
N ALA A 361 14.61 1.17 0.37
CA ALA A 361 14.84 0.10 1.34
C ALA A 361 14.28 0.50 2.72
N ALA A 362 13.03 0.11 3.01
CA ALA A 362 12.33 0.52 4.23
C ALA A 362 12.60 -0.44 5.39
N ILE A 363 13.29 0.04 6.43
CA ILE A 363 13.70 -0.72 7.62
C ILE A 363 12.69 -0.51 8.75
N ARG A 364 11.97 -1.55 9.15
CA ARG A 364 10.96 -1.46 10.22
C ARG A 364 11.39 -2.29 11.40
N VAL A 365 11.34 -1.71 12.59
CA VAL A 365 11.80 -2.34 13.84
C VAL A 365 10.67 -2.35 14.86
N GLY A 366 10.52 -3.46 15.57
CA GLY A 366 9.35 -3.72 16.41
C GLY A 366 8.19 -4.34 15.62
N GLY A 367 7.01 -4.33 16.24
CA GLY A 367 5.78 -4.83 15.65
C GLY A 367 4.57 -3.94 15.93
N GLY A 368 4.79 -2.71 16.39
CA GLY A 368 3.72 -1.74 16.66
C GLY A 368 3.15 -1.12 15.39
N SER A 369 2.15 -0.25 15.56
CA SER A 369 1.54 0.51 14.45
C SER A 369 2.46 1.61 13.90
N GLU A 370 3.27 2.23 14.74
CA GLU A 370 4.28 3.16 14.25
C GLU A 370 5.52 2.38 13.80
N ASP A 371 5.82 2.46 12.50
CA ASP A 371 6.94 1.75 11.87
C ASP A 371 8.19 2.63 11.65
N GLY A 372 8.14 3.88 12.16
CA GLY A 372 9.16 4.90 11.99
C GLY A 372 9.03 5.75 10.72
N TYR A 373 8.15 5.37 9.78
CA TYR A 373 8.00 6.01 8.48
C TYR A 373 6.67 6.74 8.27
N ARG A 374 5.57 6.24 8.86
CA ARG A 374 4.23 6.83 8.67
C ARG A 374 4.16 8.29 9.08
N ALA A 375 4.56 8.61 10.31
CA ALA A 375 4.50 9.96 10.84
C ALA A 375 5.51 10.94 10.22
N VAL A 376 6.54 10.45 9.52
CA VAL A 376 7.56 11.31 8.89
C VAL A 376 7.24 11.65 7.43
N LEU A 377 6.27 10.99 6.80
CA LEU A 377 5.86 11.25 5.40
C LEU A 377 5.70 12.75 5.03
N PRO A 378 4.91 13.56 5.77
CA PRO A 378 4.78 14.98 5.48
C PRO A 378 6.03 15.80 5.83
N LEU A 379 6.98 15.19 6.56
CA LEU A 379 8.21 15.83 7.05
C LEU A 379 9.47 15.37 6.29
N TRP A 380 9.36 14.41 5.38
CA TRP A 380 10.52 13.83 4.70
C TRP A 380 11.28 14.83 3.84
N ASP A 381 12.57 14.57 3.66
CA ASP A 381 13.25 14.99 2.45
C ASP A 381 13.05 13.87 1.40
N TRP A 382 12.22 14.14 0.40
CA TRP A 382 11.87 13.15 -0.63
C TRP A 382 13.05 12.84 -1.58
N ALA A 383 14.13 13.62 -1.57
CA ALA A 383 15.40 13.28 -2.23
C ALA A 383 16.26 12.30 -1.39
N ARG A 384 15.82 11.98 -0.17
CA ARG A 384 16.53 11.12 0.80
C ARG A 384 15.65 9.99 1.30
N LEU A 385 14.82 9.42 0.44
CA LEU A 385 14.07 8.21 0.81
C LEU A 385 15.05 7.09 1.25
N PRO A 386 14.71 6.28 2.27
CA PRO A 386 15.58 5.20 2.73
C PRO A 386 15.99 4.30 1.56
N GLY A 387 17.29 4.05 1.38
CA GLY A 387 17.83 3.18 0.34
C GLY A 387 18.21 3.86 -0.98
N VAL A 388 17.66 5.02 -1.34
CA VAL A 388 17.86 5.60 -2.68
C VAL A 388 19.25 6.21 -2.88
N THR A 389 19.70 6.28 -4.13
CA THR A 389 20.87 7.09 -4.53
C THR A 389 20.37 8.21 -5.44
N ALA A 390 20.40 9.46 -4.96
CA ALA A 390 19.76 10.58 -5.63
C ALA A 390 20.57 11.88 -5.51
N GLU A 391 20.44 12.72 -6.54
CA GLU A 391 20.95 14.09 -6.55
C GLU A 391 20.15 14.96 -5.59
N GLN A 392 20.84 15.75 -4.76
CA GLN A 392 20.23 16.63 -3.77
C GLN A 392 19.93 18.00 -4.40
N CYS A 393 19.01 18.02 -5.36
CA CYS A 393 18.58 19.25 -6.01
C CYS A 393 17.68 20.07 -5.06
N PRO A 394 17.98 21.37 -4.82
CA PRO A 394 17.19 22.20 -3.93
C PRO A 394 15.85 22.64 -4.55
N ASP A 395 15.68 22.53 -5.87
CA ASP A 395 14.43 22.85 -6.56
C ASP A 395 13.38 21.76 -6.25
N PRO A 396 12.26 22.10 -5.58
CA PRO A 396 11.21 21.13 -5.30
C PRO A 396 10.61 20.49 -6.56
N ALA A 397 10.66 21.15 -7.72
CA ALA A 397 10.19 20.58 -8.98
C ALA A 397 11.02 19.37 -9.43
N ALA A 398 12.27 19.24 -8.95
CA ALA A 398 13.09 18.06 -9.17
C ALA A 398 12.54 16.81 -8.47
N LEU A 399 11.56 16.95 -7.57
CA LEU A 399 10.88 15.84 -6.89
C LEU A 399 9.53 15.51 -7.52
N SER A 400 9.14 16.21 -8.59
CA SER A 400 7.95 15.86 -9.34
C SER A 400 8.08 14.41 -9.86
N PRO A 401 7.05 13.58 -9.63
CA PRO A 401 6.97 12.22 -10.16
C PRO A 401 7.14 12.17 -11.67
N ARG A 402 7.51 10.99 -12.16
CA ARG A 402 7.57 10.73 -13.61
C ARG A 402 6.14 10.76 -14.19
N PRO A 403 5.97 11.16 -15.46
CA PRO A 403 4.71 10.99 -16.18
C PRO A 403 4.05 9.63 -15.91
N ASP A 404 2.73 9.63 -15.71
CA ASP A 404 2.01 8.42 -15.36
C ASP A 404 2.16 7.33 -16.43
N GLY A 405 2.42 6.10 -15.98
CA GLY A 405 2.68 4.96 -16.85
C GLY A 405 4.11 4.88 -17.42
N GLU A 406 4.97 5.87 -17.20
CA GLU A 406 6.38 5.78 -17.58
C GLU A 406 7.08 4.69 -16.76
N ARG A 407 7.81 3.79 -17.43
CA ARG A 407 8.47 2.65 -16.78
C ARG A 407 9.79 3.03 -16.13
N GLY A 408 10.33 2.13 -15.30
CA GLY A 408 11.70 2.25 -14.80
C GLY A 408 12.74 2.20 -15.93
N ALA A 409 13.93 2.75 -15.66
CA ALA A 409 14.92 3.02 -16.70
C ALA A 409 15.69 1.80 -17.21
N SER A 410 15.98 0.83 -16.34
CA SER A 410 16.87 -0.29 -16.67
C SER A 410 16.16 -1.65 -16.61
N PRO A 411 16.44 -2.58 -17.55
CA PRO A 411 16.02 -3.97 -17.41
C PRO A 411 16.82 -4.72 -16.33
N ASP A 412 17.98 -4.18 -15.94
CA ASP A 412 18.95 -4.81 -15.03
C ASP A 412 18.57 -4.62 -13.56
N THR A 413 17.34 -5.00 -13.23
CA THR A 413 16.78 -4.99 -11.87
C THR A 413 16.23 -6.38 -11.59
N GLY A 414 16.35 -6.88 -10.36
CA GLY A 414 15.87 -8.21 -10.03
C GLY A 414 15.87 -8.52 -8.54
N VAL A 415 15.12 -9.55 -8.19
CA VAL A 415 15.01 -10.08 -6.83
C VAL A 415 15.10 -11.60 -6.84
N TRP A 416 15.67 -12.17 -5.80
CA TRP A 416 15.77 -13.61 -5.60
C TRP A 416 15.70 -13.96 -4.12
N SER A 417 15.15 -15.13 -3.80
CA SER A 417 15.11 -15.66 -2.44
C SER A 417 15.02 -17.19 -2.42
N ASP A 418 15.62 -17.80 -1.38
CA ASP A 418 15.45 -19.23 -1.01
C ASP A 418 14.35 -19.44 0.05
N GLY A 419 13.55 -18.40 0.36
CA GLY A 419 12.57 -18.41 1.44
C GLY A 419 13.12 -17.93 2.80
N ARG A 420 14.43 -17.90 3.00
CA ARG A 420 15.08 -17.46 4.25
C ARG A 420 15.98 -16.24 4.05
N HIS A 421 16.81 -16.27 3.03
CA HIS A 421 17.75 -15.25 2.57
C HIS A 421 17.29 -14.70 1.22
N GLY A 422 17.85 -13.56 0.81
CA GLY A 422 17.52 -13.00 -0.49
C GLY A 422 18.42 -11.87 -0.94
N ILE A 423 18.30 -11.56 -2.23
CA ILE A 423 19.04 -10.50 -2.89
C ILE A 423 18.06 -9.63 -3.67
N ALA A 424 18.19 -8.32 -3.55
CA ALA A 424 17.62 -7.35 -4.47
C ALA A 424 18.76 -6.60 -5.18
N VAL A 425 18.64 -6.35 -6.48
CA VAL A 425 19.62 -5.58 -7.26
C VAL A 425 18.90 -4.61 -8.20
N MET A 426 19.46 -3.42 -8.35
CA MET A 426 19.00 -2.39 -9.27
C MET A 426 20.19 -1.70 -9.92
N ARG A 427 20.10 -1.51 -11.24
CA ARG A 427 20.99 -0.64 -11.99
C ARG A 427 20.42 0.78 -12.07
N LEU A 428 21.26 1.77 -11.80
CA LEU A 428 20.91 3.20 -11.80
C LEU A 428 20.94 3.84 -13.20
N ALA A 429 21.51 3.17 -14.20
CA ALA A 429 21.64 3.71 -15.55
C ALA A 429 20.27 4.15 -16.10
N GLY A 430 20.17 5.43 -16.47
CA GLY A 430 18.96 6.05 -17.01
C GLY A 430 17.95 6.51 -15.94
N THR A 431 18.16 6.21 -14.66
CA THR A 431 17.43 6.85 -13.57
C THR A 431 17.96 8.29 -13.46
N ASP A 432 17.13 9.28 -13.77
CA ASP A 432 17.50 10.71 -13.78
C ASP A 432 18.82 11.01 -14.54
N ARG A 433 19.85 11.49 -13.82
CA ARG A 433 21.14 11.90 -14.40
C ARG A 433 22.24 10.85 -14.26
N PHE A 434 21.90 9.64 -13.82
CA PHE A 434 22.85 8.54 -13.68
C PHE A 434 23.12 7.89 -15.04
N THR A 435 24.38 7.89 -15.45
CA THR A 435 24.83 7.19 -16.66
C THR A 435 25.15 5.72 -16.37
N ASP A 436 25.58 5.40 -15.15
CA ASP A 436 25.70 4.02 -14.67
C ASP A 436 25.72 3.95 -13.13
N GLY A 437 25.63 2.74 -12.62
CA GLY A 437 25.74 2.43 -11.19
C GLY A 437 24.88 1.24 -10.79
N TRP A 438 25.28 0.58 -9.72
CA TRP A 438 24.61 -0.63 -9.22
C TRP A 438 24.36 -0.51 -7.73
N LYS A 439 23.21 -1.01 -7.30
CA LYS A 439 22.79 -1.10 -5.91
C LYS A 439 22.33 -2.51 -5.63
N ALA A 440 22.74 -3.09 -4.51
CA ALA A 440 22.30 -4.41 -4.08
C ALA A 440 22.07 -4.49 -2.58
N TRP A 441 21.08 -5.28 -2.18
CA TRP A 441 20.74 -5.57 -0.80
C TRP A 441 20.78 -7.08 -0.56
N PHE A 442 21.61 -7.51 0.38
CA PHE A 442 21.83 -8.92 0.73
C PHE A 442 21.24 -9.18 2.11
N CYS A 443 20.14 -9.93 2.17
CA CYS A 443 19.37 -10.14 3.39
C CYS A 443 19.71 -11.49 4.04
N PHE A 444 20.13 -11.44 5.31
CA PHE A 444 20.51 -12.61 6.12
C PHE A 444 19.73 -12.65 7.44
N ASP A 445 20.09 -13.55 8.36
CA ASP A 445 19.26 -13.83 9.54
C ASP A 445 19.06 -12.68 10.52
N ASP A 446 20.10 -11.92 10.83
CA ASP A 446 20.11 -10.86 11.83
C ASP A 446 20.59 -9.52 11.28
N LEU A 447 20.75 -9.42 9.96
CA LEU A 447 21.37 -8.30 9.27
C LEU A 447 20.93 -8.23 7.81
N PHE A 448 21.16 -7.08 7.19
CA PHE A 448 21.33 -7.01 5.74
C PHE A 448 22.52 -6.14 5.38
N VAL A 449 23.10 -6.36 4.20
CA VAL A 449 24.19 -5.54 3.66
C VAL A 449 23.69 -4.79 2.44
N ALA A 450 23.86 -3.47 2.42
CA ALA A 450 23.60 -2.62 1.27
C ALA A 450 24.93 -2.26 0.60
N LEU A 451 25.09 -2.64 -0.66
CA LEU A 451 26.25 -2.31 -1.48
C LEU A 451 25.86 -1.40 -2.63
N GLY A 452 26.78 -0.52 -3.02
CA GLY A 452 26.70 0.18 -4.29
C GLY A 452 28.07 0.38 -4.92
N THR A 453 28.11 0.44 -6.25
CA THR A 453 29.35 0.49 -7.02
C THR A 453 29.11 1.06 -8.41
N GLY A 454 30.15 1.64 -9.02
CA GLY A 454 30.07 2.24 -10.35
C GLY A 454 29.14 3.46 -10.44
N ILE A 455 28.81 4.11 -9.31
CA ILE A 455 27.84 5.20 -9.25
C ILE A 455 28.41 6.39 -10.04
N THR A 456 27.81 6.67 -11.20
CA THR A 456 28.35 7.60 -12.19
C THR A 456 27.24 8.52 -12.69
N ALA A 457 27.38 9.82 -12.41
CA ALA A 457 26.40 10.85 -12.76
C ALA A 457 27.12 12.16 -13.17
N PRO A 458 27.84 12.18 -14.31
CA PRO A 458 28.71 13.29 -14.70
C PRO A 458 27.95 14.60 -14.97
N SER A 459 26.65 14.53 -15.21
CA SER A 459 25.76 15.68 -15.45
C SER A 459 25.00 16.16 -14.20
N ALA A 460 25.27 15.58 -13.03
CA ALA A 460 24.73 16.09 -11.77
C ALA A 460 25.17 17.55 -11.54
N GLY A 461 24.22 18.41 -11.22
CA GLY A 461 24.45 19.81 -10.83
C GLY A 461 24.73 19.97 -9.33
N HIS A 462 24.30 19.01 -8.52
CA HIS A 462 24.41 19.01 -7.06
C HIS A 462 25.08 17.73 -6.54
N ARG A 463 25.22 17.63 -5.21
CA ARG A 463 25.79 16.45 -4.57
C ARG A 463 24.86 15.25 -4.76
N VAL A 464 25.45 14.09 -5.01
CA VAL A 464 24.73 12.82 -5.03
C VAL A 464 24.92 12.13 -3.68
N LEU A 465 23.82 11.74 -3.05
CA LEU A 465 23.83 10.99 -1.81
C LEU A 465 23.24 9.60 -2.04
N THR A 466 23.74 8.63 -1.28
CA THR A 466 22.97 7.42 -1.01
C THR A 466 22.43 7.48 0.41
N THR A 467 21.12 7.49 0.57
CA THR A 467 20.51 7.39 1.90
C THR A 467 20.39 5.93 2.30
N VAL A 468 20.87 5.58 3.49
CA VAL A 468 20.66 4.27 4.10
C VAL A 468 19.34 4.25 4.88
N ASP A 469 19.06 5.32 5.63
CA ASP A 469 17.80 5.45 6.36
C ASP A 469 17.39 6.92 6.57
N GLN A 470 16.09 7.17 6.67
CA GLN A 470 15.48 8.46 7.01
C GLN A 470 14.16 8.25 7.77
N ARG A 471 14.14 8.56 9.06
CA ARG A 471 13.00 8.30 9.96
C ARG A 471 12.85 9.38 11.03
N LEU A 472 11.76 9.35 11.80
CA LEU A 472 11.68 10.16 13.03
C LEU A 472 12.87 9.87 13.96
N ALA A 473 13.44 10.92 14.54
CA ALA A 473 14.57 10.81 15.44
C ALA A 473 14.13 10.30 16.82
N GLU A 474 14.87 9.33 17.37
CA GLU A 474 14.73 8.82 18.73
C GLU A 474 15.90 9.37 19.57
N GLY A 475 15.97 10.71 19.66
CA GLY A 475 17.12 11.42 20.23
C GLY A 475 18.32 11.49 19.27
N PRO A 476 19.50 11.93 19.76
CA PRO A 476 20.70 12.04 18.93
C PRO A 476 21.30 10.65 18.63
N PRO A 477 21.92 10.46 17.44
CA PRO A 477 22.64 9.24 17.14
C PRO A 477 23.90 9.12 17.98
N VAL A 478 24.27 7.89 18.34
CA VAL A 478 25.57 7.57 18.93
C VAL A 478 26.54 7.26 17.80
N VAL A 479 27.61 8.04 17.69
CA VAL A 479 28.61 7.92 16.62
C VAL A 479 29.96 7.53 17.23
N ALA A 480 30.55 6.44 16.75
CA ALA A 480 31.93 6.09 17.07
C ALA A 480 32.88 6.65 16.01
N SER A 481 33.45 7.83 16.29
CA SER A 481 34.34 8.53 15.36
C SER A 481 35.66 7.79 15.10
N HIS A 482 36.17 7.93 13.88
CA HIS A 482 37.52 7.53 13.47
C HIS A 482 38.05 8.54 12.43
N PRO A 483 39.37 8.69 12.24
CA PRO A 483 39.93 9.69 11.33
C PRO A 483 39.37 9.63 9.90
N ASP A 484 39.06 8.42 9.42
CA ASP A 484 38.55 8.18 8.06
C ASP A 484 37.01 8.21 7.95
N GLY A 485 36.31 8.67 8.98
CA GLY A 485 34.84 8.62 9.10
C GLY A 485 34.38 7.74 10.27
N PRO A 486 33.07 7.65 10.57
CA PRO A 486 32.60 6.89 11.73
C PRO A 486 32.80 5.38 11.52
N ARG A 487 33.28 4.67 12.55
CA ARG A 487 33.35 3.19 12.57
C ARG A 487 31.99 2.53 12.64
N TRP A 488 31.03 3.20 13.27
CA TRP A 488 29.62 2.81 13.31
C TRP A 488 28.78 3.96 13.83
N VAL A 489 27.49 3.90 13.51
CA VAL A 489 26.45 4.78 14.04
C VAL A 489 25.34 3.91 14.61
N HIS A 490 24.80 4.27 15.77
CA HIS A 490 23.61 3.64 16.34
C HIS A 490 22.55 4.71 16.59
N HIS A 491 21.32 4.44 16.17
CA HIS A 491 20.19 5.36 16.37
C HIS A 491 18.92 4.56 16.61
N GLY A 492 18.17 4.91 17.66
CA GLY A 492 16.99 4.17 18.10
C GLY A 492 17.32 2.70 18.35
N ARG A 493 16.80 1.82 17.50
CA ARG A 493 16.98 0.36 17.60
C ARG A 493 17.76 -0.22 16.42
N THR A 494 18.56 0.58 15.73
CA THR A 494 19.27 0.15 14.51
C THR A 494 20.74 0.55 14.55
N GLY A 495 21.61 -0.42 14.25
CA GLY A 495 23.04 -0.19 14.04
C GLY A 495 23.40 -0.07 12.56
N TYR A 496 24.35 0.81 12.25
CA TYR A 496 24.88 1.03 10.90
C TYR A 496 26.40 0.98 10.95
N VAL A 497 27.00 0.10 10.15
CA VAL A 497 28.44 -0.16 10.14
C VAL A 497 28.95 -0.04 8.70
N PRO A 498 29.79 0.95 8.37
CA PRO A 498 30.46 0.98 7.08
C PRO A 498 31.45 -0.19 7.01
N LEU A 499 31.37 -0.97 5.93
CA LEU A 499 32.29 -2.06 5.67
C LEU A 499 33.48 -1.47 4.90
N SER A 500 34.56 -1.21 5.62
CA SER A 500 35.74 -0.42 5.22
C SER A 500 36.16 -0.59 3.75
N GLY A 501 36.38 0.54 3.06
CA GLY A 501 36.89 0.61 1.68
C GLY A 501 36.08 1.48 0.72
N HIS A 502 34.87 1.93 1.10
CA HIS A 502 33.94 2.59 0.18
C HIS A 502 33.12 3.71 0.85
N GLY A 503 33.49 4.98 0.58
CA GLY A 503 32.75 6.18 0.99
C GLY A 503 32.80 6.50 2.49
N SER A 504 32.47 7.74 2.86
CA SER A 504 32.31 8.16 4.26
C SER A 504 30.83 8.16 4.65
N LEU A 505 30.51 7.43 5.72
CA LEU A 505 29.16 7.36 6.28
C LEU A 505 28.88 8.65 7.07
N CYS A 506 27.78 9.32 6.76
CA CYS A 506 27.36 10.58 7.36
C CYS A 506 25.98 10.39 8.00
N SER A 507 25.81 10.84 9.23
CA SER A 507 24.51 10.84 9.92
C SER A 507 24.19 12.21 10.50
N ARG A 508 22.91 12.60 10.47
CA ARG A 508 22.46 13.87 11.06
C ARG A 508 21.03 13.76 11.54
N VAL A 509 20.70 14.61 12.52
CA VAL A 509 19.32 14.85 12.96
C VAL A 509 18.99 16.30 12.63
N GLU A 510 17.88 16.52 11.93
CA GLU A 510 17.43 17.83 11.47
C GLU A 510 16.01 18.09 11.93
N HIS A 511 15.72 19.31 12.39
CA HIS A 511 14.35 19.73 12.67
C HIS A 511 13.67 20.07 11.34
N ARG A 512 12.62 19.33 10.99
CA ARG A 512 11.89 19.49 9.72
C ARG A 512 10.45 19.90 9.98
N THR A 513 9.93 20.73 9.09
CA THR A 513 8.55 21.22 9.12
C THR A 513 7.94 21.00 7.74
N GLY A 514 6.71 20.48 7.70
CA GLY A 514 5.99 20.17 6.47
C GLY A 514 4.49 20.03 6.71
N SER A 515 3.73 19.75 5.66
CA SER A 515 2.28 19.51 5.74
C SER A 515 1.85 18.41 4.77
N TRP A 516 0.65 17.85 4.96
CA TRP A 516 0.09 16.93 3.97
C TRP A 516 -0.22 17.65 2.65
N ALA A 517 -0.58 18.93 2.70
CA ALA A 517 -0.76 19.77 1.51
C ALA A 517 0.51 19.90 0.65
N ASP A 518 1.70 19.66 1.20
CA ASP A 518 2.98 19.72 0.47
C ASP A 518 3.17 18.51 -0.47
N VAL A 519 2.42 17.42 -0.23
CA VAL A 519 2.54 16.12 -0.91
C VAL A 519 1.24 15.64 -1.57
N THR A 520 0.08 16.21 -1.21
CA THR A 520 -1.21 15.94 -1.85
C THR A 520 -2.10 17.19 -1.84
N ALA A 521 -2.79 17.46 -2.95
CA ALA A 521 -3.54 18.70 -3.17
C ALA A 521 -4.70 18.92 -2.17
N THR A 522 -5.33 17.84 -1.71
CA THR A 522 -6.43 17.87 -0.73
C THR A 522 -5.96 17.60 0.70
N GLY A 523 -4.63 17.65 0.93
CA GLY A 523 -4.04 17.38 2.24
C GLY A 523 -4.27 18.53 3.22
N SER A 524 -4.27 18.22 4.52
CA SER A 524 -4.32 19.26 5.55
C SER A 524 -3.13 20.22 5.39
N PRO A 525 -3.37 21.55 5.38
CA PRO A 525 -2.31 22.56 5.34
C PRO A 525 -1.64 22.77 6.71
N GLU A 526 -2.12 22.08 7.76
CA GLU A 526 -1.53 22.16 9.10
C GLU A 526 -0.04 21.81 9.06
N ARG A 527 0.79 22.69 9.63
CA ARG A 527 2.24 22.52 9.67
C ARG A 527 2.61 21.60 10.82
N LEU A 528 3.14 20.44 10.49
CA LEU A 528 3.72 19.48 11.41
C LEU A 528 5.22 19.75 11.55
N SER A 529 5.81 19.46 12.69
CA SER A 529 7.27 19.54 12.88
C SER A 529 7.78 18.41 13.75
N ALA A 530 8.93 17.85 13.39
CA ALA A 530 9.63 16.85 14.20
C ALA A 530 11.13 16.84 13.89
N TRP A 531 11.88 16.21 14.78
CA TRP A 531 13.27 15.86 14.50
C TRP A 531 13.31 14.61 13.62
N VAL A 532 14.04 14.68 12.51
CA VAL A 532 14.20 13.61 11.53
C VAL A 532 15.66 13.21 11.47
N PHE A 533 15.92 11.93 11.70
CA PHE A 533 17.23 11.31 11.55
C PHE A 533 17.41 10.89 10.09
N HIS A 534 18.57 11.18 9.52
CA HIS A 534 19.03 10.60 8.26
C HIS A 534 20.47 10.12 8.36
N ILE A 535 20.78 9.08 7.60
CA ILE A 535 22.12 8.50 7.51
C ILE A 535 22.38 7.98 6.10
N GLY A 536 23.60 8.15 5.59
CA GLY A 536 23.93 7.80 4.22
C GLY A 536 25.39 8.04 3.84
N PHE A 537 25.70 7.90 2.56
CA PHE A 537 27.01 8.14 1.97
C PHE A 537 26.95 9.33 1.02
N ASP A 538 27.98 10.16 1.07
CA ASP A 538 28.12 11.32 0.21
C ASP A 538 29.11 11.04 -0.91
N HIS A 539 28.62 11.03 -2.15
CA HIS A 539 29.42 10.74 -3.33
C HIS A 539 29.97 12.02 -3.99
N GLY A 540 29.74 13.18 -3.36
CA GLY A 540 30.13 14.47 -3.90
C GLY A 540 29.30 14.88 -5.14
N PRO A 541 29.66 16.01 -5.78
CA PRO A 541 29.11 16.38 -7.07
C PRO A 541 29.71 15.51 -8.18
N ARG A 542 28.89 15.19 -9.20
CA ARG A 542 29.33 14.49 -10.42
C ARG A 542 30.17 13.24 -10.14
N PRO A 543 29.67 12.27 -9.36
CA PRO A 543 30.42 11.07 -9.07
C PRO A 543 30.78 10.31 -10.36
N ASP A 544 31.96 9.70 -10.36
CA ASP A 544 32.47 8.84 -11.42
C ASP A 544 33.01 7.56 -10.78
N GLY A 545 32.29 6.44 -10.95
CA GLY A 545 32.67 5.16 -10.37
C GLY A 545 32.58 5.08 -8.84
N ALA A 546 31.79 5.93 -8.17
CA ALA A 546 31.69 5.93 -6.71
C ALA A 546 31.06 4.64 -6.16
N ALA A 547 31.33 4.33 -4.88
CA ALA A 547 30.90 3.10 -4.24
C ALA A 547 30.60 3.30 -2.74
N TYR A 548 29.75 2.44 -2.19
CA TYR A 548 29.50 2.34 -0.75
C TYR A 548 29.30 0.88 -0.32
N ALA A 549 29.53 0.62 0.96
CA ALA A 549 29.21 -0.66 1.59
C ALA A 549 28.77 -0.45 3.04
N CYS A 550 27.56 -0.90 3.38
CA CYS A 550 26.97 -0.71 4.69
C CYS A 550 26.35 -2.00 5.21
N LEU A 551 26.79 -2.44 6.38
CA LEU A 551 26.09 -3.43 7.19
C LEU A 551 25.04 -2.72 8.04
N VAL A 552 23.80 -3.17 7.94
CA VAL A 552 22.68 -2.67 8.74
C VAL A 552 22.20 -3.76 9.68
N LEU A 553 21.99 -3.38 10.94
CA LEU A 553 21.64 -4.27 12.05
C LEU A 553 20.31 -3.81 12.69
N PRO A 554 19.16 -4.11 12.07
CA PRO A 554 17.87 -3.73 12.62
C PRO A 554 17.57 -4.52 13.90
N GLY A 555 17.07 -3.84 14.92
CA GLY A 555 16.79 -4.41 16.23
C GLY A 555 18.02 -4.57 17.15
N ALA A 556 19.23 -4.20 16.70
CA ALA A 556 20.44 -4.27 17.52
C ALA A 556 20.53 -3.11 18.51
N ASP A 557 21.08 -3.39 19.68
CA ASP A 557 21.47 -2.36 20.65
C ASP A 557 22.85 -1.76 20.31
N ARG A 558 23.25 -0.75 21.09
CA ARG A 558 24.53 -0.07 20.93
C ARG A 558 25.73 -1.01 21.11
N ALA A 559 25.66 -1.90 22.11
CA ALA A 559 26.76 -2.81 22.43
C ALA A 559 26.99 -3.81 21.28
N SER A 560 25.92 -4.42 20.79
CA SER A 560 25.92 -5.31 19.63
C SER A 560 26.42 -4.58 18.38
N THR A 561 26.01 -3.33 18.16
CA THR A 561 26.51 -2.53 17.03
C THR A 561 28.03 -2.33 17.11
N ALA A 562 28.55 -1.98 18.29
CA ALA A 562 29.98 -1.78 18.50
C ALA A 562 30.79 -3.08 18.40
N GLU A 563 30.20 -4.21 18.77
CA GLU A 563 30.77 -5.54 18.54
C GLU A 563 30.84 -5.85 17.05
N ARG A 564 29.70 -5.71 16.34
CA ARG A 564 29.61 -6.01 14.90
C ARG A 564 30.46 -5.07 14.04
N ALA A 565 30.79 -3.87 14.52
CA ALA A 565 31.78 -3.03 13.86
C ALA A 565 33.21 -3.60 13.90
N ARG A 566 33.54 -4.43 14.90
CA ARG A 566 34.83 -5.13 15.02
C ARG A 566 34.78 -6.50 14.36
N THR A 567 33.65 -7.19 14.48
CA THR A 567 33.41 -8.52 13.93
C THR A 567 32.10 -8.50 13.11
N PRO A 568 32.14 -8.04 11.85
CA PRO A 568 30.95 -7.86 11.02
C PRO A 568 30.08 -9.10 10.87
N GLY A 569 30.64 -10.31 10.99
CA GLY A 569 29.93 -11.57 10.77
C GLY A 569 29.50 -11.78 9.31
N VAL A 570 29.98 -10.90 8.44
CA VAL A 570 29.84 -10.93 6.99
C VAL A 570 31.16 -10.51 6.35
N THR A 571 31.45 -11.09 5.20
CA THR A 571 32.58 -10.70 4.36
C THR A 571 32.04 -10.21 3.01
N VAL A 572 32.39 -8.97 2.61
CA VAL A 572 32.15 -8.50 1.24
C VAL A 572 33.23 -9.11 0.34
N LEU A 573 32.84 -10.07 -0.50
CA LEU A 573 33.75 -10.78 -1.40
C LEU A 573 34.02 -9.99 -2.69
N SER A 574 33.05 -9.19 -3.15
CA SER A 574 33.18 -8.34 -4.33
C SER A 574 32.18 -7.19 -4.27
N ASN A 575 32.59 -6.00 -4.73
CA ASN A 575 31.70 -4.85 -4.94
C ASN A 575 32.09 -4.07 -6.22
N THR A 576 31.90 -4.71 -7.36
CA THR A 576 32.22 -4.15 -8.69
C THR A 576 30.99 -4.14 -9.59
N PRO A 577 30.93 -3.33 -10.66
CA PRO A 577 29.80 -3.31 -11.59
C PRO A 577 29.50 -4.67 -12.23
N GLY A 578 30.50 -5.56 -12.35
CA GLY A 578 30.30 -6.91 -12.89
C GLY A 578 29.81 -7.93 -11.86
N ARG A 579 30.08 -7.70 -10.56
CA ARG A 579 29.79 -8.66 -9.48
C ARG A 579 29.75 -7.98 -8.10
N GLN A 580 28.65 -8.21 -7.38
CA GLN A 580 28.51 -7.89 -5.96
C GLN A 580 28.24 -9.18 -5.18
N SER A 581 29.02 -9.46 -4.13
CA SER A 581 28.96 -10.74 -3.43
C SER A 581 29.26 -10.57 -1.94
N VAL A 582 28.43 -11.17 -1.10
CA VAL A 582 28.54 -11.12 0.36
C VAL A 582 28.39 -12.52 0.92
N ARG A 583 29.30 -12.92 1.80
CA ARG A 583 29.21 -14.16 2.58
C ARG A 583 28.81 -13.86 4.00
N CYS A 584 27.83 -14.58 4.54
CA CYS A 584 27.58 -14.62 5.98
C CYS A 584 28.53 -15.63 6.63
N ASP A 585 29.39 -15.16 7.53
CA ASP A 585 30.44 -16.00 8.10
C ASP A 585 29.87 -17.05 9.06
N ARG A 586 28.71 -16.77 9.68
CA ARG A 586 28.03 -17.69 10.61
C ARG A 586 27.37 -18.86 9.90
N SER A 587 26.65 -18.61 8.81
CA SER A 587 25.93 -19.66 8.08
C SER A 587 26.75 -20.28 6.95
N GLY A 588 27.85 -19.64 6.55
CA GLY A 588 28.62 -20.02 5.36
C GLY A 588 27.95 -19.64 4.04
N VAL A 589 26.72 -19.11 4.07
CA VAL A 589 25.94 -18.75 2.88
C VAL A 589 26.60 -17.58 2.17
N THR A 590 26.95 -17.79 0.90
CA THR A 590 27.33 -16.73 -0.02
C THR A 590 26.12 -16.33 -0.85
N LEU A 591 25.87 -15.04 -0.97
CA LEU A 591 24.88 -14.47 -1.88
C LEU A 591 25.63 -13.66 -2.94
N THR A 592 25.34 -13.91 -4.21
CA THR A 592 26.01 -13.22 -5.34
C THR A 592 24.99 -12.67 -6.33
N ALA A 593 25.17 -11.39 -6.66
CA ALA A 593 24.60 -10.76 -7.84
C ALA A 593 25.72 -10.56 -8.88
N HIS A 594 25.53 -11.05 -10.10
CA HIS A 594 26.45 -10.79 -11.20
C HIS A 594 25.70 -10.44 -12.48
N ARG A 595 26.38 -9.70 -13.35
CA ARG A 595 25.83 -9.32 -14.65
C ARG A 595 25.83 -10.53 -15.59
N GLY A 596 24.65 -11.00 -15.98
CA GLY A 596 24.45 -11.98 -17.03
C GLY A 596 24.22 -11.32 -18.39
N ALA A 597 24.11 -12.14 -19.44
CA ALA A 597 23.79 -11.68 -20.80
C ALA A 597 22.36 -11.12 -20.92
N ASP A 598 21.41 -11.72 -20.19
CA ASP A 598 19.97 -11.42 -20.25
C ASP A 598 19.46 -10.67 -19.00
N GLY A 599 20.36 -10.09 -18.20
CA GLY A 599 20.06 -9.39 -16.95
C GLY A 599 20.85 -9.91 -15.74
N PRO A 600 20.55 -9.43 -14.52
CA PRO A 600 21.24 -9.86 -13.31
C PRO A 600 20.93 -11.32 -12.97
N VAL A 601 21.98 -12.09 -12.70
CA VAL A 601 21.87 -13.46 -12.19
C VAL A 601 22.11 -13.42 -10.69
N LEU A 602 21.11 -13.90 -9.95
CA LEU A 602 21.05 -13.90 -8.50
C LEU A 602 20.99 -15.33 -7.99
N ALA A 603 21.94 -15.72 -7.15
CA ALA A 603 22.05 -17.10 -6.70
C ALA A 603 22.75 -17.21 -5.33
N PRO A 604 22.53 -18.31 -4.60
CA PRO A 604 23.46 -18.73 -3.57
C PRO A 604 24.77 -19.12 -4.28
N GLY A 605 25.88 -18.56 -3.78
CA GLY A 605 27.22 -18.78 -4.32
C GLY A 605 27.89 -20.03 -3.81
#